data_AF-A0A4Z2EI18-F1
#
_entry.id   AF-A0A4Z2EI18-F1
#
_cell.length_a   1.000
_cell.length_b   1.000
_cell.length_c   1.000
_cell.angle_alpha   90.00
_cell.angle_beta   90.00
_cell.angle_gamma   90.00
#
_symmetry.space_group_name_H-M   'P 1'
#
loop_
_entity.id
_entity.type
_entity.pdbx_description
1 polymer ?
#
loop_
_entity_poly.entity_id
_entity_poly.type
_entity_poly.pdbx_seq_one_letter_code
_entity_poly.pdbx_strand_id
1 'polypeptide(L)'
;MRSSTSFTPSSPKNNKPPVADAGPEKELTLPVDRTTLDGGRSSDDQQIASYRWQQTKCTSELDQPPVARVVSPPPVTLPVRTGSLDGSRSSDDKGVIYLWTRDDSSPAAGEVLNNSDRQALLFLGNLVAGKYGFTLTVTDGKGQSSTARGTLEVKAGEPPSHAGLHFTTRRAA
;
A
#
# COMPACT_ATOMS: atom_id res chain seq x y z
N MET A 1 -0.82 51.98 71.57
CA MET A 1 -0.73 50.50 71.70
C MET A 1 -0.61 49.93 70.30
N ARG A 2 0.49 49.25 69.97
CA ARG A 2 0.71 48.68 68.62
C ARG A 2 0.38 47.20 68.67
N SER A 3 -0.72 46.79 68.04
CA SER A 3 -1.03 45.38 67.81
C SER A 3 -0.17 44.89 66.65
N SER A 4 0.73 43.95 66.94
CA SER A 4 1.55 43.29 65.94
C SER A 4 0.88 41.96 65.60
N THR A 5 0.28 41.86 64.41
CA THR A 5 -0.16 40.57 63.87
C THR A 5 1.02 39.98 63.12
N SER A 6 1.60 38.91 63.66
CA SER A 6 2.66 38.14 63.02
C SER A 6 2.13 37.45 61.77
N PHE A 7 2.57 37.89 60.60
CA PHE A 7 2.51 37.08 59.37
C PHE A 7 3.63 36.05 59.45
N THR A 8 3.27 34.78 59.62
CA THR A 8 4.20 33.70 59.30
C THR A 8 4.24 33.55 57.77
N PRO A 9 5.40 33.69 57.12
CA PRO A 9 5.50 33.34 55.71
C PRO A 9 5.33 31.82 55.60
N SER A 10 4.24 31.37 54.97
CA SER A 10 4.08 29.96 54.60
C SER A 10 5.19 29.59 53.61
N SER A 11 6.03 28.65 54.01
CA SER A 11 7.13 28.08 53.23
C SER A 11 6.70 27.77 51.78
N PRO A 12 7.54 28.01 50.75
CA PRO A 12 7.19 27.67 49.38
C PRO A 12 7.05 26.15 49.31
N LYS A 13 5.81 25.68 49.29
CA LYS A 13 5.51 24.25 49.33
C LYS A 13 6.25 23.57 48.18
N ASN A 14 6.98 22.53 48.54
CA ASN A 14 7.66 21.63 47.63
C ASN A 14 6.64 21.02 46.63
N ASN A 15 6.49 21.68 45.48
CA ASN A 15 5.54 21.29 44.43
C ASN A 15 5.94 19.93 43.84
N LYS A 16 4.99 19.01 43.71
CA LYS A 16 5.22 17.75 43.02
C LYS A 16 4.88 17.91 41.53
N PRO A 17 5.42 17.07 40.65
CA PRO A 17 4.97 17.05 39.26
C PRO A 17 3.50 16.57 39.19
N PRO A 18 2.70 17.08 38.23
CA PRO A 18 1.31 16.66 38.05
C PRO A 18 1.22 15.20 37.61
N VAL A 19 0.18 14.50 38.06
CA VAL A 19 -0.15 13.13 37.66
C VAL A 19 -1.25 13.19 36.60
N ALA A 20 -0.93 12.74 35.38
CA ALA A 20 -1.87 12.66 34.28
C ALA A 20 -2.75 11.40 34.39
N ASP A 21 -4.07 11.57 34.30
CA ASP A 21 -5.06 10.49 34.25
C ASP A 21 -6.06 10.79 33.11
N ALA A 22 -6.02 9.96 32.07
CA ALA A 22 -6.87 10.05 30.89
C ALA A 22 -8.17 9.23 30.98
N GLY A 23 -8.42 8.61 32.14
CA GLY A 23 -9.48 7.64 32.33
C GLY A 23 -9.11 6.23 31.83
N PRO A 24 -10.09 5.29 31.90
CA PRO A 24 -9.89 3.93 31.44
C PRO A 24 -9.68 3.86 29.93
N GLU A 25 -9.06 2.76 29.49
CA GLU A 25 -8.89 2.43 28.08
C GLU A 25 -10.24 2.40 27.34
N LYS A 26 -10.26 2.94 26.12
CA LYS A 26 -11.44 2.94 25.24
C LYS A 26 -11.14 2.15 23.98
N GLU A 27 -11.98 1.17 23.71
CA GLU A 27 -11.98 0.41 22.46
C GLU A 27 -12.94 1.05 21.44
N LEU A 28 -12.57 1.02 20.16
CA LEU A 28 -13.34 1.63 19.09
C LEU A 28 -13.62 0.58 18.00
N THR A 29 -14.89 0.25 17.81
CA THR A 29 -15.35 -0.67 16.75
C THR A 29 -15.94 0.09 15.58
N LEU A 30 -15.53 -0.30 14.37
CA LEU A 30 -16.11 0.21 13.12
C LEU A 30 -17.64 0.00 13.08
N PRO A 31 -18.41 0.92 12.46
CA PRO A 31 -17.95 2.07 11.67
C PRO A 31 -17.60 3.32 12.50
N VAL A 32 -17.60 3.24 13.83
CA VAL A 32 -17.21 4.37 14.67
C VAL A 32 -15.70 4.57 14.55
N ASP A 33 -15.26 5.74 14.09
CA ASP A 33 -13.85 6.06 13.79
C ASP A 33 -13.29 7.19 14.69
N ARG A 34 -14.08 7.64 15.68
CA ARG A 34 -13.70 8.72 16.60
C ARG A 34 -14.11 8.44 18.03
N THR A 35 -13.27 8.87 18.97
CA THR A 35 -13.54 8.89 20.41
C THR A 35 -12.93 10.14 21.04
N THR A 36 -13.48 10.56 22.19
CA THR A 36 -12.95 11.68 22.98
C THR A 36 -12.31 11.13 24.25
N LEU A 37 -11.05 11.49 24.52
CA LEU A 37 -10.37 11.22 25.78
C LEU A 37 -10.52 12.43 26.71
N ASP A 38 -10.76 12.19 28.00
CA ASP A 38 -10.98 13.23 29.01
C ASP A 38 -9.90 13.14 30.10
N GLY A 39 -9.10 14.19 30.20
CA GLY A 39 -7.99 14.30 31.17
C GLY A 39 -8.42 14.90 32.51
N GLY A 40 -9.71 15.15 32.72
CA GLY A 40 -10.25 15.81 33.91
C GLY A 40 -9.99 15.09 35.24
N ARG A 41 -9.48 13.84 35.22
CA ARG A 41 -9.04 13.10 36.40
C ARG A 41 -7.60 13.38 36.82
N SER A 42 -6.87 14.16 36.04
CA SER A 42 -5.48 14.53 36.36
C SER A 42 -5.42 15.35 37.64
N SER A 43 -4.34 15.21 38.41
CA SER A 43 -4.19 15.88 39.71
C SER A 43 -2.81 16.53 39.89
N ASP A 44 -2.78 17.64 40.62
CA ASP A 44 -1.59 18.40 41.01
C ASP A 44 -1.82 18.97 42.42
N ASP A 45 -0.78 19.15 43.23
CA ASP A 45 -0.89 19.68 44.60
C ASP A 45 -1.12 21.20 44.64
N GLN A 46 -0.98 21.89 43.50
CA GLN A 46 -1.39 23.27 43.32
C GLN A 46 -2.51 23.38 42.29
N GLN A 47 -2.17 23.20 41.01
CA GLN A 47 -3.06 23.39 39.86
C GLN A 47 -2.38 22.94 38.56
N ILE A 48 -3.13 22.27 37.69
CA ILE A 48 -2.65 21.89 36.37
C ILE A 48 -2.62 23.13 35.47
N ALA A 49 -1.42 23.57 35.09
CA ALA A 49 -1.23 24.75 34.25
C ALA A 49 -1.67 24.53 32.79
N SER A 50 -1.54 23.30 32.26
CA SER A 50 -1.96 22.96 30.90
C SER A 50 -2.10 21.45 30.72
N TYR A 51 -2.95 21.04 29.78
CA TYR A 51 -3.07 19.65 29.32
C TYR A 51 -2.37 19.50 27.97
N ARG A 52 -1.57 18.44 27.80
CA ARG A 52 -0.97 18.09 26.51
C ARG A 52 -1.16 16.61 26.25
N TRP A 53 -1.96 16.30 25.23
CA TRP A 53 -2.12 14.93 24.76
C TRP A 53 -0.91 14.53 23.93
N GLN A 54 -0.31 13.39 24.26
CA GLN A 54 0.73 12.75 23.46
C GLN A 54 0.30 11.32 23.19
N GLN A 55 0.06 11.00 21.92
CA GLN A 55 -0.23 9.63 21.50
C GLN A 55 1.07 8.82 21.59
N THR A 56 1.21 8.05 22.66
CA THR A 56 2.45 7.31 22.96
C THR A 56 2.44 5.89 22.39
N LYS A 57 1.26 5.31 22.15
CA LYS A 57 1.13 3.97 21.57
C LYS A 57 -0.24 3.82 20.93
N CYS A 58 -0.29 3.76 19.60
CA CYS A 58 -1.41 3.13 18.91
C CYS A 58 -1.10 1.64 18.97
N THR A 59 -1.83 0.86 19.77
CA THR A 59 -1.81 -0.60 19.64
C THR A 59 -2.53 -0.93 18.34
N SER A 60 -1.86 -0.74 17.21
CA SER A 60 -2.22 -1.35 15.93
C SER A 60 -1.97 -2.86 16.03
N GLU A 61 -2.65 -3.52 16.96
CA GLU A 61 -2.59 -4.98 17.11
C GLU A 61 -3.64 -5.68 16.24
N LEU A 62 -4.60 -4.92 15.68
CA LEU A 62 -5.52 -5.42 14.67
C LEU A 62 -4.85 -5.36 13.28
N ASP A 63 -4.49 -6.55 12.81
CA ASP A 63 -3.95 -6.80 11.47
C ASP A 63 -5.05 -6.57 10.44
N GLN A 64 -4.75 -5.82 9.38
CA GLN A 64 -5.67 -5.71 8.25
C GLN A 64 -5.30 -6.78 7.23
N PRO A 65 -6.26 -7.39 6.53
CA PRO A 65 -5.93 -8.34 5.47
C PRO A 65 -5.27 -7.59 4.30
N PRO A 66 -4.36 -8.24 3.56
CA PRO A 66 -3.68 -7.62 2.44
C PRO A 66 -4.67 -7.35 1.30
N VAL A 67 -4.37 -6.36 0.46
CA VAL A 67 -5.18 -5.98 -0.71
C VAL A 67 -4.32 -6.10 -1.97
N ALA A 68 -4.64 -7.07 -2.81
CA ALA A 68 -3.99 -7.24 -4.11
C ALA A 68 -4.50 -6.22 -5.14
N ARG A 69 -3.59 -5.60 -5.88
CA ARG A 69 -3.92 -4.72 -7.00
C ARG A 69 -2.94 -4.93 -8.14
N VAL A 70 -3.47 -5.08 -9.35
CA VAL A 70 -2.66 -5.24 -10.57
C VAL A 70 -3.08 -4.21 -11.61
N VAL A 71 -2.09 -3.57 -12.23
CA VAL A 71 -2.24 -2.68 -13.38
C VAL A 71 -1.77 -3.44 -14.62
N SER A 72 -2.69 -3.61 -15.57
CA SER A 72 -2.38 -4.22 -16.87
C SER A 72 -1.79 -3.18 -17.82
N PRO A 73 -0.72 -3.49 -18.57
CA PRO A 73 -0.14 -2.57 -19.53
C PRO A 73 -1.02 -2.43 -20.79
N PRO A 74 -0.77 -1.41 -21.62
CA PRO A 74 -1.30 -1.36 -22.98
C PRO A 74 -0.82 -2.56 -23.82
N PRO A 75 -1.53 -2.90 -24.92
CA PRO A 75 -1.09 -3.95 -25.83
C PRO A 75 0.29 -3.65 -26.42
N VAL A 76 1.13 -4.68 -26.49
CA VAL A 76 2.45 -4.65 -27.13
C VAL A 76 2.31 -5.12 -28.57
N THR A 77 3.02 -4.51 -29.50
CA THR A 77 3.01 -4.92 -30.92
C THR A 77 4.38 -5.48 -31.28
N LEU A 78 4.42 -6.61 -31.98
CA LEU A 78 5.67 -7.13 -32.54
C LEU A 78 6.32 -6.08 -33.47
N PRO A 79 7.67 -5.99 -33.52
CA PRO A 79 8.64 -6.98 -33.05
C PRO A 79 9.04 -6.84 -31.58
N VAL A 80 8.41 -5.98 -30.77
CA VAL A 80 8.68 -5.91 -29.33
C VAL A 80 8.20 -7.20 -28.66
N ARG A 81 9.11 -7.90 -27.98
CA ARG A 81 8.87 -9.22 -27.36
C ARG A 81 8.97 -9.19 -25.84
N THR A 82 8.83 -8.02 -25.24
CA THR A 82 8.94 -7.79 -23.80
C THR A 82 7.71 -7.05 -23.30
N GLY A 83 7.34 -7.28 -22.04
CA GLY A 83 6.24 -6.58 -21.38
C GLY A 83 6.33 -6.72 -19.87
N SER A 84 5.47 -5.99 -19.15
CA SER A 84 5.44 -6.05 -17.69
C SER A 84 4.05 -5.87 -17.12
N LEU A 85 3.81 -6.44 -15.94
CA LEU A 85 2.60 -6.26 -15.14
C LEU A 85 3.00 -5.60 -13.81
N ASP A 86 2.21 -4.62 -13.36
CA ASP A 86 2.52 -3.84 -12.16
C ASP A 86 1.59 -4.18 -11.00
N GLY A 87 2.14 -4.83 -9.98
CA GLY A 87 1.49 -5.19 -8.73
C GLY A 87 1.83 -4.26 -7.55
N SER A 88 2.65 -3.22 -7.76
CA SER A 88 3.23 -2.36 -6.71
C SER A 88 2.19 -1.59 -5.88
N ARG A 89 0.95 -1.50 -6.36
CA ARG A 89 -0.17 -0.89 -5.63
C ARG A 89 -0.83 -1.83 -4.62
N SER A 90 -0.36 -3.07 -4.51
CA SER A 90 -0.80 -3.99 -3.47
C SER A 90 -0.27 -3.52 -2.12
N SER A 91 -1.09 -3.63 -1.07
CA SER A 91 -0.81 -3.01 0.22
C SER A 91 -1.31 -3.86 1.39
N ASP A 92 -0.65 -3.69 2.53
CA ASP A 92 -0.97 -4.26 3.84
C ASP A 92 -0.40 -3.33 4.93
N ASP A 93 -0.84 -3.44 6.20
CA ASP A 93 -0.32 -2.62 7.29
C ASP A 93 1.11 -2.97 7.71
N LYS A 94 1.56 -4.20 7.46
CA LYS A 94 2.92 -4.70 7.79
C LYS A 94 3.73 -5.13 6.57
N GLY A 95 3.16 -4.95 5.38
CA GLY A 95 3.79 -5.25 4.10
C GLY A 95 3.35 -6.61 3.52
N VAL A 96 3.70 -6.84 2.26
CA VAL A 96 3.23 -7.99 1.50
C VAL A 96 4.37 -8.75 0.83
N ILE A 97 4.18 -10.06 0.72
CA ILE A 97 4.99 -10.96 -0.12
C ILE A 97 4.24 -11.18 -1.43
N TYR A 98 4.94 -11.02 -2.56
CA TYR A 98 4.36 -11.18 -3.91
C TYR A 98 4.59 -12.58 -4.46
N LEU A 99 3.59 -13.11 -5.16
CA LEU A 99 3.70 -14.32 -5.98
C LEU A 99 2.82 -14.21 -7.23
N TRP A 100 3.42 -14.22 -8.40
CA TRP A 100 2.73 -14.26 -9.69
C TRP A 100 2.62 -15.68 -10.19
N THR A 101 1.41 -16.10 -10.54
CA THR A 101 1.13 -17.39 -11.15
C THR A 101 0.55 -17.16 -12.55
N ARG A 102 1.08 -17.87 -13.55
CA ARG A 102 0.54 -17.83 -14.91
C ARG A 102 -0.80 -18.58 -14.94
N ASP A 103 -1.81 -17.98 -15.57
CA ASP A 103 -3.09 -18.63 -15.77
C ASP A 103 -2.98 -19.72 -16.85
N ASP A 104 -3.64 -20.87 -16.66
CA ASP A 104 -3.59 -22.03 -17.57
C ASP A 104 -4.04 -21.73 -19.01
N SER A 105 -4.87 -20.69 -19.20
CA SER A 105 -5.34 -20.23 -20.51
C SER A 105 -4.32 -19.38 -21.27
N SER A 106 -3.20 -19.05 -20.63
CA SER A 106 -2.14 -18.24 -21.22
C SER A 106 -1.24 -19.05 -22.15
N PRO A 107 -0.67 -18.45 -23.20
CA PRO A 107 0.35 -19.10 -24.02
C PRO A 107 1.51 -19.65 -23.17
N ALA A 108 2.05 -20.79 -23.60
CA ALA A 108 3.27 -21.37 -23.03
C ALA A 108 4.53 -20.51 -23.33
N ALA A 109 4.48 -19.72 -24.39
CA ALA A 109 5.48 -18.70 -24.70
C ALA A 109 5.51 -17.60 -23.62
N GLY A 110 6.47 -16.68 -23.70
CA GLY A 110 6.68 -15.68 -22.66
C GLY A 110 7.42 -16.27 -21.47
N GLU A 111 8.60 -15.78 -21.14
CA GLU A 111 9.39 -16.25 -20.00
C GLU A 111 9.40 -15.19 -18.91
N VAL A 112 9.31 -15.62 -17.64
CA VAL A 112 9.51 -14.72 -16.50
C VAL A 112 11.00 -14.38 -16.42
N LEU A 113 11.31 -13.09 -16.48
CA LEU A 113 12.69 -12.61 -16.43
C LEU A 113 13.09 -12.34 -14.98
N ASN A 114 14.35 -12.60 -14.64
CA ASN A 114 15.00 -12.20 -13.39
C ASN A 114 14.26 -12.63 -12.10
N ASN A 115 13.54 -13.76 -12.13
CA ASN A 115 12.73 -14.22 -11.00
C ASN A 115 11.75 -13.15 -10.48
N SER A 116 11.21 -12.35 -11.40
CA SER A 116 10.27 -11.28 -11.10
C SER A 116 8.89 -11.77 -10.67
N ASP A 117 8.64 -13.08 -10.71
CA ASP A 117 7.43 -13.73 -10.18
C ASP A 117 7.24 -13.55 -8.67
N ARG A 118 8.26 -13.10 -7.94
CA ARG A 118 8.18 -12.79 -6.50
C ARG A 118 8.37 -11.31 -6.18
N GLN A 119 8.20 -10.45 -7.19
CA GLN A 119 8.42 -9.02 -7.07
C GLN A 119 7.13 -8.24 -7.34
N ALA A 120 7.13 -6.97 -6.96
CA ALA A 120 6.02 -6.05 -7.23
C ALA A 120 5.78 -5.86 -8.73
N LEU A 121 6.84 -5.88 -9.54
CA LEU A 121 6.77 -5.81 -11.00
C LEU A 121 7.13 -7.17 -11.59
N LEU A 122 6.26 -7.70 -12.45
CA LEU A 122 6.51 -8.91 -13.22
C LEU A 122 7.04 -8.53 -14.60
N PHE A 123 8.20 -9.06 -14.98
CA PHE A 123 8.81 -8.84 -16.28
C PHE A 123 8.75 -10.09 -17.15
N LEU A 124 8.32 -9.92 -18.40
CA LEU A 124 8.17 -10.99 -19.37
C LEU A 124 9.02 -10.71 -20.62
N GLY A 125 9.68 -11.76 -21.13
CA GLY A 125 10.44 -11.74 -22.37
C GLY A 125 10.00 -12.85 -23.33
N ASN A 126 10.59 -12.91 -24.52
CA ASN A 126 10.30 -13.95 -25.52
C ASN A 126 8.80 -14.09 -25.87
N LEU A 127 8.10 -12.94 -25.90
CA LEU A 127 6.67 -12.91 -26.22
C LEU A 127 6.41 -13.17 -27.70
N VAL A 128 5.28 -13.83 -27.97
CA VAL A 128 4.63 -13.98 -29.28
C VAL A 128 3.21 -13.41 -29.22
N ALA A 129 2.58 -13.21 -30.38
CA ALA A 129 1.21 -12.72 -30.43
C ALA A 129 0.26 -13.63 -29.63
N GLY A 130 -0.55 -13.04 -28.76
CA GLY A 130 -1.38 -13.77 -27.80
C GLY A 130 -1.73 -12.93 -26.57
N LYS A 131 -2.56 -13.48 -25.68
CA LYS A 131 -2.96 -12.84 -24.43
C LYS A 131 -2.44 -13.62 -23.24
N TYR A 132 -1.60 -12.99 -22.43
CA TYR A 132 -0.97 -13.58 -21.26
C TYR A 132 -1.71 -13.15 -20.01
N GLY A 133 -2.31 -14.09 -19.29
CA GLY A 133 -2.97 -13.88 -18.00
C GLY A 133 -2.08 -14.30 -16.84
N PHE A 134 -2.01 -13.45 -15.82
CA PHE A 134 -1.34 -13.78 -14.58
C PHE A 134 -2.22 -13.38 -13.39
N THR A 135 -2.22 -14.23 -12.38
CA THR A 135 -2.81 -13.98 -11.07
C THR A 135 -1.69 -13.61 -10.08
N LEU A 136 -1.74 -12.38 -9.56
CA LEU A 136 -0.93 -11.96 -8.43
C LEU A 136 -1.60 -12.41 -7.13
N THR A 137 -0.87 -13.12 -6.30
CA THR A 137 -1.22 -13.40 -4.90
C THR A 137 -0.29 -12.59 -4.00
N VAL A 138 -0.87 -11.82 -3.08
CA VAL A 138 -0.12 -11.15 -2.01
C VAL A 138 -0.47 -11.78 -0.67
N THR A 139 0.55 -12.03 0.15
CA THR A 139 0.40 -12.64 1.47
C THR A 139 1.03 -11.75 2.54
N ASP A 140 0.34 -11.54 3.65
CA ASP A 140 0.85 -10.80 4.79
C ASP A 140 1.75 -11.69 5.70
N GLY A 141 2.31 -11.09 6.75
CA GLY A 141 3.14 -11.82 7.72
C GLY A 141 2.37 -12.78 8.63
N LYS A 142 1.03 -12.71 8.66
CA LYS A 142 0.14 -13.61 9.43
C LYS A 142 -0.45 -14.74 8.59
N GLY A 143 -0.14 -14.78 7.29
CA GLY A 143 -0.60 -15.79 6.35
C GLY A 143 -1.95 -15.50 5.70
N GLN A 144 -2.55 -14.32 5.89
CA GLN A 144 -3.72 -13.92 5.10
C GLN A 144 -3.29 -13.56 3.69
N SER A 145 -4.15 -13.79 2.72
CA SER A 145 -3.82 -13.58 1.32
C SER A 145 -4.94 -12.90 0.53
N SER A 146 -4.56 -12.17 -0.50
CA SER A 146 -5.46 -11.55 -1.47
C SER A 146 -4.94 -11.75 -2.88
N THR A 147 -5.84 -11.78 -3.86
CA THR A 147 -5.49 -12.04 -5.26
C THR A 147 -6.04 -11.00 -6.21
N ALA A 148 -5.29 -10.68 -7.26
CA ALA A 148 -5.72 -9.82 -8.36
C ALA A 148 -5.19 -10.35 -9.69
N ARG A 149 -5.95 -10.16 -10.78
CA ARG A 149 -5.58 -10.62 -12.11
C ARG A 149 -5.10 -9.47 -12.98
N GLY A 150 -4.09 -9.74 -13.80
CA GLY A 150 -3.59 -8.85 -14.83
C GLY A 150 -3.41 -9.56 -16.16
N THR A 151 -3.51 -8.80 -17.24
CA THR A 151 -3.33 -9.33 -18.60
C THR A 151 -2.39 -8.49 -19.43
N LEU A 152 -1.53 -9.13 -20.19
CA LEU A 152 -0.69 -8.52 -21.21
C LEU A 152 -1.11 -9.05 -22.57
N GLU A 153 -1.51 -8.16 -23.48
CA GLU A 153 -1.86 -8.51 -24.85
C GLU A 153 -0.69 -8.21 -25.79
N VAL A 154 -0.37 -9.14 -26.68
CA VAL A 154 0.66 -8.99 -27.71
C VAL A 154 0.01 -9.17 -29.07
N LYS A 155 0.07 -8.13 -29.90
CA LYS A 155 -0.49 -8.10 -31.25
C LYS A 155 0.58 -8.41 -32.29
N ALA A 156 0.17 -9.03 -33.38
CA ALA A 156 1.03 -9.19 -34.54
C ALA A 156 1.46 -7.81 -35.07
N GLY A 157 2.68 -7.71 -35.57
CA GLY A 157 3.16 -6.52 -36.26
C GLY A 157 2.34 -6.31 -37.53
N GLU A 158 2.14 -5.05 -37.91
CA GLU A 158 1.52 -4.75 -39.20
C GLU A 158 2.40 -5.34 -40.31
N PRO A 159 1.84 -6.12 -41.26
CA PRO A 159 2.63 -6.58 -42.40
C PRO A 159 3.15 -5.35 -43.15
N PRO A 160 4.37 -5.40 -43.71
CA PRO A 160 4.87 -4.31 -44.53
C PRO A 160 3.86 -4.04 -45.64
N SER A 161 3.40 -2.78 -45.73
CA SER A 161 2.58 -2.34 -46.84
C SER A 161 3.41 -2.58 -48.10
N HIS A 162 3.02 -3.58 -48.89
CA HIS A 162 3.60 -3.77 -50.21
C HIS A 162 3.05 -2.62 -51.05
N ALA A 163 3.78 -1.50 -51.07
CA ALA A 163 3.54 -0.42 -52.00
C ALA A 163 3.45 -1.05 -53.41
N GLY A 164 2.32 -0.83 -54.06
CA GLY A 164 1.94 -1.51 -55.29
C GLY A 164 3.07 -1.50 -56.32
N LEU A 165 3.62 -2.69 -56.58
CA LEU A 165 4.11 -3.17 -57.86
C LEU A 165 3.19 -2.75 -59.02
N HIS A 166 3.12 -1.48 -59.44
CA HIS A 166 2.47 -1.10 -60.69
C HIS A 166 3.30 -1.65 -61.86
N PHE A 167 3.08 -2.92 -62.22
CA PHE A 167 3.57 -3.48 -63.46
C PHE A 167 2.80 -2.85 -64.61
N THR A 168 3.32 -1.76 -65.17
CA THR A 168 2.87 -1.29 -66.48
C THR A 168 3.45 -2.23 -67.53
N THR A 169 2.67 -3.21 -67.96
CA THR A 169 2.97 -3.93 -69.20
C THR A 169 2.84 -2.95 -70.36
N ARG A 170 3.96 -2.37 -70.81
CA ARG A 170 4.02 -1.79 -72.15
C ARG A 170 4.01 -2.95 -73.13
N ARG A 171 2.86 -3.16 -73.76
CA ARG A 171 2.74 -4.06 -74.91
C ARG A 171 3.58 -3.45 -76.04
N ALA A 172 4.64 -4.15 -76.45
CA ALA A 172 5.45 -3.79 -77.60
C ALA A 172 4.83 -4.37 -78.88
N ALA A 173 4.80 -3.51 -79.91
CA ALA A 173 4.54 -3.73 -81.34
C ALA A 173 3.25 -4.48 -81.73
#